data_AF-A0A955UQ44-F1
#
_entry.id   AF-A0A955UQ44-F1
#
_cell.length_a   1.000
_cell.length_b   1.000
_cell.length_c   1.000
_cell.angle_alpha   90.00
_cell.angle_beta   90.00
_cell.angle_gamma   90.00
#
_symmetry.space_group_name_H-M   'P 1'
#
loop_
_entity.id
_entity.type
_entity.pdbx_description
1 polymer ?
#
loop_
_entity_poly.entity_id
_entity_poly.type
_entity_poly.pdbx_seq_one_letter_code
_entity_poly.pdbx_strand_id
1 'polypeptide(L)'
;MFRQLQDAVSRDVRDLLEGALDGRELSAAEAERLLGVHGADFHALLAAADLARREDCGDDVSYVVCRNINFTNVCYVGCSFCGFARHKDDAAEAFDRSHAEILEKCRDAIERGASEVCIQGGIHPNKTHEHYRDILRAIKAVYPDLHIHAYSPEEIDFGHRKSGWKLEEYLQYLVDAGLGTMPGTAAEILDDEIRNVLSPNKLKTARWVEIIKAAHGIGLRSTS
;
A
#
# COMPACT_ATOMS: atom_id res chain seq x y z
N MET A 1 -11.07 -35.55 2.28
CA MET A 1 -10.97 -34.45 3.27
C MET A 1 -12.21 -33.56 3.25
N PHE A 2 -12.55 -32.93 2.12
CA PHE A 2 -13.77 -32.09 2.00
C PHE A 2 -15.09 -32.78 2.41
N ARG A 3 -15.35 -34.02 1.97
CA ARG A 3 -16.59 -34.75 2.34
C ARG A 3 -16.73 -35.08 3.84
N GLN A 4 -15.63 -35.19 4.59
CA GLN A 4 -15.69 -35.47 6.04
C GLN A 4 -15.87 -34.19 6.87
N LEU A 5 -15.51 -33.02 6.32
CA LEU A 5 -15.79 -31.72 6.91
C LEU A 5 -17.24 -31.29 6.68
N GLN A 6 -17.88 -31.77 5.61
CA GLN A 6 -19.24 -31.37 5.24
C GLN A 6 -20.23 -31.52 6.41
N ASP A 7 -20.25 -32.62 7.14
CA ASP A 7 -21.23 -32.79 8.23
C ASP A 7 -20.91 -31.97 9.50
N ALA A 8 -19.67 -31.51 9.65
CA ALA A 8 -19.20 -30.75 10.81
C ALA A 8 -19.24 -29.23 10.61
N VAL A 9 -19.40 -28.77 9.37
CA VAL A 9 -19.49 -27.35 9.02
C VAL A 9 -20.92 -26.87 9.16
N SER A 10 -21.10 -25.77 9.89
CA SER A 10 -22.38 -25.10 10.09
C SER A 10 -23.02 -24.76 8.75
N ARG A 11 -24.33 -25.00 8.64
CA ARG A 11 -25.06 -24.85 7.37
C ARG A 11 -24.96 -23.42 6.82
N ASP A 12 -25.09 -22.42 7.67
CA ASP A 12 -24.95 -21.01 7.30
C ASP A 12 -23.58 -20.71 6.71
N VAL A 13 -22.49 -21.18 7.33
CA VAL A 13 -21.13 -20.99 6.82
C VAL A 13 -20.96 -21.66 5.47
N ARG A 14 -21.49 -22.88 5.29
CA ARG A 14 -21.44 -23.57 4.01
C ARG A 14 -22.13 -22.77 2.91
N ASP A 15 -23.37 -22.32 3.16
CA ASP A 15 -24.16 -21.54 2.19
C ASP A 15 -23.45 -20.22 1.83
N LEU A 16 -22.74 -19.58 2.78
CA LEU A 16 -21.93 -18.39 2.53
C LEU A 16 -20.72 -18.69 1.63
N LEU A 17 -19.96 -19.74 1.96
CA LEU A 17 -18.75 -20.12 1.22
C LEU A 17 -19.07 -20.60 -0.20
N GLU A 18 -20.10 -21.43 -0.37
CA GLU A 18 -20.56 -21.88 -1.69
C GLU A 18 -21.03 -20.70 -2.54
N GLY A 19 -21.81 -19.78 -1.96
CA GLY A 19 -22.22 -18.56 -2.65
C GLY A 19 -21.04 -17.70 -3.08
N ALA A 20 -20.04 -17.52 -2.22
CA ALA A 20 -18.84 -16.74 -2.55
C ALA A 20 -18.02 -17.38 -3.68
N LEU A 21 -17.88 -18.71 -3.67
CA LEU A 21 -17.22 -19.47 -4.74
C LEU A 21 -17.99 -19.40 -6.08
N ASP A 22 -19.32 -19.30 -6.03
CA ASP A 22 -20.16 -19.06 -7.21
C ASP A 22 -20.14 -17.59 -7.68
N GLY A 23 -19.31 -16.73 -7.09
CA GLY A 23 -19.12 -15.33 -7.47
C GLY A 23 -20.12 -14.36 -6.82
N ARG A 24 -20.88 -14.78 -5.81
CA ARG A 24 -21.76 -13.88 -5.04
C ARG A 24 -20.92 -13.03 -4.08
N GLU A 25 -21.09 -11.71 -4.16
CA GLU A 25 -20.45 -10.78 -3.23
C GLU A 25 -21.01 -10.97 -1.81
N LEU A 26 -20.10 -10.99 -0.82
CA LEU A 26 -20.45 -11.04 0.60
C LEU A 26 -20.84 -9.66 1.10
N SER A 27 -21.95 -9.56 1.82
CA SER A 27 -22.26 -8.38 2.62
C SER A 27 -21.33 -8.26 3.84
N ALA A 28 -21.25 -7.06 4.42
CA ALA A 28 -20.44 -6.82 5.62
C ALA A 28 -20.80 -7.75 6.79
N ALA A 29 -22.09 -8.02 7.00
CA ALA A 29 -22.55 -8.91 8.07
C ALA A 29 -22.15 -10.39 7.82
N GLU A 30 -22.18 -10.82 6.56
CA GLU A 30 -21.72 -12.17 6.20
C GLU A 30 -20.19 -12.30 6.34
N ALA A 31 -19.44 -11.27 5.94
CA ALA A 31 -18.00 -11.23 6.15
C ALA A 31 -17.65 -11.25 7.65
N GLU A 32 -18.34 -10.47 8.48
CA GLU A 32 -18.17 -10.48 9.94
C GLU A 32 -18.47 -11.87 10.54
N ARG A 33 -19.55 -12.52 10.07
CA ARG A 33 -19.88 -13.90 10.48
C ARG A 33 -18.75 -14.87 10.17
N LEU A 34 -18.08 -14.74 9.03
CA LEU A 34 -16.92 -15.55 8.63
C LEU A 34 -15.66 -15.17 9.43
N LEU A 35 -15.43 -13.90 9.76
CA LEU A 35 -14.29 -13.50 10.60
C LEU A 35 -14.34 -14.12 12.01
N GLY A 36 -15.54 -14.46 12.50
CA GLY A 36 -15.75 -15.10 13.80
C GLY A 36 -15.80 -16.63 13.79
N VAL A 37 -15.53 -17.33 12.68
CA VAL A 37 -15.60 -18.80 12.65
C VAL A 37 -14.39 -19.46 13.35
N HIS A 38 -14.63 -20.65 13.91
CA HIS A 38 -13.61 -21.48 14.53
C HIS A 38 -13.82 -22.96 14.19
N GLY A 39 -12.84 -23.82 14.51
CA GLY A 39 -12.96 -25.26 14.33
C GLY A 39 -13.21 -25.67 12.88
N ALA A 40 -14.21 -26.53 12.65
CA ALA A 40 -14.53 -27.03 11.32
C ALA A 40 -14.90 -25.92 10.32
N ASP A 41 -15.64 -24.91 10.76
CA ASP A 41 -16.02 -23.77 9.93
C ASP A 41 -14.79 -22.96 9.47
N PHE A 42 -13.79 -22.79 10.36
CA PHE A 42 -12.53 -22.12 10.01
C PHE A 42 -11.73 -22.90 8.97
N HIS A 43 -11.66 -24.23 9.11
CA HIS A 43 -11.00 -25.07 8.10
C HIS A 43 -11.73 -25.03 6.75
N ALA A 44 -13.06 -24.95 6.74
CA ALA A 44 -13.82 -24.77 5.52
C ALA A 44 -13.55 -23.41 4.86
N LEU A 45 -13.49 -22.33 5.64
CA LEU A 45 -13.13 -20.99 5.15
C LEU A 45 -11.74 -20.99 4.49
N LEU A 46 -10.73 -21.59 5.13
CA LEU A 46 -9.38 -21.70 4.56
C LEU A 46 -9.37 -22.45 3.23
N ALA A 47 -10.13 -23.56 3.15
CA ALA A 47 -10.18 -24.37 1.96
C ALA A 47 -10.95 -23.68 0.81
N ALA A 48 -12.00 -22.93 1.12
CA ALA A 48 -12.72 -22.11 0.15
C ALA A 48 -11.84 -20.97 -0.39
N ALA A 49 -11.09 -20.29 0.49
CA ALA A 49 -10.14 -19.24 0.08
C ALA A 49 -9.03 -19.79 -0.83
N ASP A 50 -8.51 -20.99 -0.54
CA ASP A 50 -7.51 -21.65 -1.37
C ASP A 50 -8.06 -22.04 -2.76
N LEU A 51 -9.31 -22.51 -2.81
CA LEU A 51 -9.99 -22.81 -4.07
C LEU A 51 -10.21 -21.54 -4.90
N ALA A 52 -10.74 -20.47 -4.31
CA ALA A 52 -10.93 -19.19 -4.98
C ALA A 52 -9.61 -18.64 -5.55
N ARG A 53 -8.55 -18.63 -4.74
CA ARG A 53 -7.19 -18.26 -5.19
C ARG A 53 -6.75 -19.09 -6.39
N ARG A 54 -6.96 -20.41 -6.35
CA ARG A 54 -6.56 -21.33 -7.43
C ARG A 54 -7.34 -21.09 -8.73
N GLU A 55 -8.61 -20.73 -8.63
CA GLU A 55 -9.43 -20.37 -9.79
C GLU A 55 -8.97 -19.05 -10.41
N ASP A 56 -8.58 -18.07 -9.58
CA ASP A 56 -8.12 -16.76 -10.04
C ASP A 56 -6.71 -16.77 -10.64
N CYS A 57 -5.75 -17.45 -10.00
CA CYS A 57 -4.33 -17.37 -10.39
C CYS A 57 -3.60 -18.71 -10.58
N GLY A 58 -4.29 -19.84 -10.48
CA GLY A 58 -3.67 -21.16 -10.63
C GLY A 58 -2.69 -21.47 -9.50
N ASP A 59 -1.67 -22.30 -9.80
CA ASP A 59 -0.67 -22.75 -8.83
C ASP A 59 0.66 -21.96 -8.92
N ASP A 60 0.73 -20.95 -9.80
CA ASP A 60 1.91 -20.12 -9.98
C ASP A 60 2.05 -19.09 -8.84
N VAL A 61 3.26 -19.00 -8.27
CA VAL A 61 3.60 -18.02 -7.22
C VAL A 61 4.54 -16.98 -7.81
N SER A 62 4.04 -15.76 -8.01
CA SER A 62 4.83 -14.62 -8.46
C SER A 62 5.50 -13.90 -7.29
N TYR A 63 6.70 -13.38 -7.51
CA TYR A 63 7.38 -12.49 -6.56
C TYR A 63 8.14 -11.40 -7.32
N VAL A 64 8.48 -10.32 -6.62
CA VAL A 64 9.33 -9.25 -7.15
C VAL A 64 10.52 -9.06 -6.21
N VAL A 65 11.72 -8.94 -6.78
CA VAL A 65 12.89 -8.55 -6.00
C VAL A 65 12.86 -7.02 -5.90
N CYS A 66 12.44 -6.53 -4.73
CA CYS A 66 12.25 -5.11 -4.47
C CYS A 66 13.11 -4.63 -3.30
N ARG A 67 13.57 -3.39 -3.38
CA ARG A 67 14.25 -2.69 -2.28
C ARG A 67 13.39 -1.53 -1.79
N ASN A 68 13.00 -1.58 -0.52
CA ASN A 68 12.45 -0.41 0.16
C ASN A 68 13.55 0.64 0.38
N ILE A 69 13.32 1.86 -0.08
CA ILE A 69 14.20 3.01 0.13
C ILE A 69 13.39 4.11 0.77
N ASN A 70 13.67 4.39 2.04
CA ASN A 70 13.04 5.51 2.70
C ASN A 70 13.78 6.82 2.40
N PHE A 71 13.18 7.87 1.85
CA PHE A 71 13.94 9.11 1.60
C PHE A 71 14.14 9.94 2.88
N THR A 72 13.23 9.85 3.85
CA THR A 72 13.38 10.45 5.18
C THR A 72 12.60 9.64 6.22
N ASN A 73 12.99 9.72 7.50
CA ASN A 73 12.17 9.27 8.63
C ASN A 73 11.57 10.42 9.46
N VAL A 74 11.84 11.68 9.07
CA VAL A 74 11.25 12.85 9.72
C VAL A 74 9.76 12.93 9.38
N CYS A 75 8.90 12.89 10.38
CA CYS A 75 7.45 12.81 10.16
C CYS A 75 6.67 13.53 11.28
N TYR A 76 5.70 14.37 10.91
CA TYR A 76 4.85 15.04 11.90
C TYR A 76 3.54 14.30 12.22
N VAL A 77 3.21 13.20 11.51
CA VAL A 77 1.90 12.55 11.62
C VAL A 77 1.65 11.99 13.03
N GLY A 78 2.67 11.38 13.66
CA GLY A 78 2.59 10.91 15.04
C GLY A 78 1.72 9.65 15.25
N CYS A 79 1.81 8.66 14.35
CA CYS A 79 1.11 7.38 14.51
C CYS A 79 1.65 6.61 15.74
N SER A 80 0.77 6.17 16.64
CA SER A 80 1.13 5.49 17.90
C SER A 80 1.82 4.14 17.69
N PHE A 81 1.60 3.50 16.55
CA PHE A 81 2.16 2.20 16.18
C PHE A 81 3.46 2.30 15.37
N CYS A 82 3.90 3.52 15.00
CA CYS A 82 5.03 3.70 14.08
C CYS A 82 6.37 3.85 14.83
N GLY A 83 7.21 2.81 14.77
CA GLY A 83 8.59 2.86 15.30
C GLY A 83 9.59 3.60 14.39
N PHE A 84 9.19 3.98 13.17
CA PHE A 84 10.06 4.58 12.17
C PHE A 84 10.18 6.10 12.29
N ALA A 85 9.07 6.78 12.62
CA ALA A 85 9.02 8.25 12.64
C ALA A 85 9.97 8.85 13.69
N ARG A 86 10.62 9.95 13.33
CA ARG A 86 11.41 10.79 14.24
C ARG A 86 10.99 12.25 14.10
N HIS A 87 11.12 13.00 15.19
CA HIS A 87 11.09 14.45 15.12
C HIS A 87 12.36 14.95 14.45
N LYS A 88 12.29 16.09 13.76
CA LYS A 88 13.47 16.67 13.08
C LYS A 88 14.64 16.98 14.03
N ASP A 89 14.33 17.14 15.32
CA ASP A 89 15.29 17.50 16.36
C ASP A 89 15.93 16.25 17.02
N ASP A 90 15.48 15.05 16.66
CA ASP A 90 16.07 13.77 17.10
C ASP A 90 17.35 13.47 16.30
N ALA A 91 18.33 14.38 16.37
CA ALA A 91 19.47 14.45 15.44
C ALA A 91 20.32 13.17 15.34
N ALA A 92 20.27 12.29 16.33
CA ALA A 92 21.00 11.02 16.31
C ALA A 92 20.33 9.95 15.42
N GLU A 93 19.01 10.00 15.23
CA GLU A 93 18.24 8.98 14.52
C GLU A 93 17.49 9.54 13.30
N ALA A 94 17.23 10.84 13.26
CA ALA A 94 16.59 11.51 12.14
C ALA A 94 17.54 11.56 10.92
N PHE A 95 17.01 11.21 9.75
CA PHE A 95 17.72 11.30 8.48
C PHE A 95 16.84 11.88 7.38
N ASP A 96 17.50 12.56 6.45
CA ASP A 96 16.90 13.07 5.22
C ASP A 96 17.91 12.88 4.09
N ARG A 97 17.63 11.91 3.21
CA ARG A 97 18.60 11.41 2.23
C ARG A 97 18.69 12.35 1.03
N SER A 98 19.92 12.58 0.61
CA SER A 98 20.21 13.20 -0.69
C SER A 98 19.84 12.27 -1.85
N HIS A 99 19.68 12.83 -3.05
CA HIS A 99 19.50 12.02 -4.26
C HIS A 99 20.67 11.07 -4.51
N ALA A 100 21.91 11.47 -4.16
CA ALA A 100 23.08 10.60 -4.28
C ALA A 100 22.95 9.34 -3.42
N GLU A 101 22.50 9.46 -2.18
CA GLU A 101 22.27 8.30 -1.30
C GLU A 101 21.11 7.42 -1.77
N ILE A 102 20.06 8.01 -2.37
CA ILE A 102 18.97 7.24 -2.98
C ILE A 102 19.49 6.45 -4.19
N LEU A 103 20.27 7.09 -5.07
CA LEU A 103 20.86 6.46 -6.26
C LEU A 103 21.85 5.34 -5.90
N GLU A 104 22.62 5.53 -4.83
CA GLU A 104 23.49 4.50 -4.27
C GLU A 104 22.70 3.26 -3.84
N LYS A 105 21.55 3.47 -3.17
CA LYS A 105 20.66 2.37 -2.77
C LYS A 105 19.99 1.69 -3.96
N CYS A 106 19.62 2.45 -5.00
CA CYS A 106 19.16 1.87 -6.25
C CYS A 106 20.24 0.99 -6.88
N ARG A 107 21.50 1.42 -6.87
CA ARG A 107 22.62 0.62 -7.39
C ARG A 107 22.77 -0.70 -6.62
N ASP A 108 22.86 -0.63 -5.28
CA ASP A 108 22.93 -1.81 -4.40
C ASP A 108 21.75 -2.77 -4.64
N ALA A 109 20.55 -2.24 -4.89
CA ALA A 109 19.38 -3.06 -5.21
C ALA A 109 19.53 -3.79 -6.55
N ILE A 110 19.92 -3.07 -7.61
CA ILE A 110 20.11 -3.64 -8.96
C ILE A 110 21.22 -4.68 -8.96
N GLU A 111 22.34 -4.41 -8.29
CA GLU A 111 23.46 -5.36 -8.15
C GLU A 111 23.03 -6.67 -7.45
N ARG A 112 21.96 -6.64 -6.65
CA ARG A 112 21.34 -7.80 -6.00
C ARG A 112 20.17 -8.39 -6.79
N GLY A 113 19.93 -7.93 -8.01
CA GLY A 113 18.88 -8.43 -8.91
C GLY A 113 17.50 -7.81 -8.71
N ALA A 114 17.40 -6.64 -8.06
CA ALA A 114 16.12 -5.95 -7.94
C ALA A 114 15.66 -5.37 -9.28
N SER A 115 14.38 -5.62 -9.62
CA SER A 115 13.69 -5.01 -10.76
C SER A 115 12.83 -3.81 -10.36
N GLU A 116 12.63 -3.61 -9.06
CA GLU A 116 11.79 -2.58 -8.49
C GLU A 116 12.45 -1.93 -7.26
N VAL A 117 12.20 -0.64 -7.07
CA VAL A 117 12.39 0.03 -5.78
C VAL A 117 11.06 0.57 -5.26
N CYS A 118 10.85 0.39 -3.96
CA CYS A 118 9.72 0.98 -3.25
C CYS A 118 10.18 2.24 -2.51
N ILE A 119 9.73 3.43 -2.94
CA ILE A 119 10.16 4.72 -2.39
C ILE A 119 9.06 5.32 -1.50
N GLN A 120 9.34 5.46 -0.22
CA GLN A 120 8.41 6.04 0.78
C GLN A 120 9.17 6.85 1.84
N GLY A 121 8.50 7.57 2.71
CA GLY A 121 9.16 8.33 3.75
C GLY A 121 8.22 8.90 4.80
N GLY A 122 8.81 9.57 5.77
CA GLY A 122 8.07 10.42 6.69
C GLY A 122 7.50 11.64 5.99
N ILE A 123 6.42 12.20 6.55
CA ILE A 123 5.83 13.44 6.06
C ILE A 123 6.62 14.61 6.65
N HIS A 124 7.74 14.94 6.01
CA HIS A 124 8.64 15.99 6.47
C HIS A 124 8.07 17.36 6.06
N PRO A 125 7.80 18.29 7.01
CA PRO A 125 7.06 19.53 6.74
C PRO A 125 7.73 20.49 5.75
N ASN A 126 9.06 20.40 5.60
CA ASN A 126 9.86 21.26 4.74
C ASN A 126 9.94 20.76 3.29
N LYS A 127 9.45 19.55 2.98
CA LYS A 127 9.45 19.05 1.61
C LYS A 127 8.41 19.80 0.78
N THR A 128 8.78 20.10 -0.46
CA THR A 128 7.87 20.67 -1.47
C THR A 128 7.26 19.55 -2.30
N HIS A 129 6.31 19.88 -3.17
CA HIS A 129 5.73 18.89 -4.07
C HIS A 129 6.74 18.44 -5.15
N GLU A 130 7.66 19.33 -5.56
CA GLU A 130 8.72 19.02 -6.53
C GLU A 130 9.74 18.03 -5.99
N HIS A 131 9.94 17.97 -4.67
CA HIS A 131 10.85 17.00 -4.06
C HIS A 131 10.52 15.55 -4.48
N TYR A 132 9.23 15.20 -4.49
CA TYR A 132 8.77 13.89 -4.92
C TYR A 132 9.10 13.65 -6.40
N ARG A 133 8.77 14.61 -7.28
CA ARG A 133 9.14 14.53 -8.71
C ARG A 133 10.65 14.37 -8.90
N ASP A 134 11.44 15.14 -8.19
CA ASP A 134 12.87 15.23 -8.41
C ASP A 134 13.59 13.94 -7.99
N ILE A 135 13.07 13.20 -6.99
CA ILE A 135 13.53 11.83 -6.68
C ILE A 135 13.30 10.91 -7.88
N LEU A 136 12.08 10.91 -8.45
CA LEU A 136 11.74 10.06 -9.60
C LEU A 136 12.66 10.34 -10.78
N ARG A 137 12.83 11.62 -11.13
CA ARG A 137 13.69 12.04 -12.24
C ARG A 137 15.15 11.71 -12.02
N ALA A 138 15.64 11.86 -10.79
CA ALA A 138 17.01 11.49 -10.46
C ALA A 138 17.24 9.99 -10.70
N ILE A 139 16.33 9.13 -10.22
CA ILE A 139 16.41 7.67 -10.43
C ILE A 139 16.34 7.35 -11.93
N LYS A 140 15.32 7.85 -12.64
CA LYS A 140 15.13 7.55 -14.07
C LYS A 140 16.25 8.07 -14.98
N ALA A 141 16.93 9.14 -14.58
CA ALA A 141 18.09 9.65 -15.33
C ALA A 141 19.29 8.67 -15.33
N VAL A 142 19.43 7.86 -14.27
CA VAL A 142 20.54 6.91 -14.12
C VAL A 142 20.11 5.48 -14.43
N TYR A 143 18.88 5.11 -14.03
CA TYR A 143 18.30 3.78 -14.15
C TYR A 143 16.93 3.84 -14.84
N PRO A 144 16.88 4.12 -16.15
CA PRO A 144 15.62 4.34 -16.88
C PRO A 144 14.66 3.14 -16.79
N ASP A 145 15.19 1.92 -16.78
CA ASP A 145 14.41 0.67 -16.79
C ASP A 145 13.97 0.20 -15.40
N LEU A 146 14.51 0.78 -14.31
CA LEU A 146 14.14 0.39 -12.95
C LEU A 146 12.70 0.81 -12.65
N HIS A 147 11.84 -0.15 -12.26
CA HIS A 147 10.47 0.18 -11.88
C HIS A 147 10.44 0.93 -10.55
N ILE A 148 9.66 2.01 -10.49
CA ILE A 148 9.52 2.82 -9.29
C ILE A 148 8.09 2.65 -8.75
N HIS A 149 7.98 1.94 -7.63
CA HIS A 149 6.76 1.83 -6.83
C HIS A 149 6.84 2.87 -5.71
N ALA A 150 6.14 3.99 -5.77
CA ALA A 150 6.41 5.09 -4.84
C ALA A 150 5.17 5.84 -4.36
N TYR A 151 5.34 6.41 -3.17
CA TYR A 151 4.44 7.34 -2.50
C TYR A 151 3.10 6.74 -2.08
N SER A 152 2.93 6.60 -0.77
CA SER A 152 1.64 6.31 -0.16
C SER A 152 0.63 7.43 -0.46
N PRO A 153 -0.67 7.16 -0.34
CA PRO A 153 -1.72 8.19 -0.40
C PRO A 153 -1.49 9.38 0.54
N GLU A 154 -0.83 9.19 1.70
CA GLU A 154 -0.47 10.30 2.60
C GLU A 154 0.58 11.24 1.97
N GLU A 155 1.60 10.67 1.31
CA GLU A 155 2.64 11.45 0.63
C GLU A 155 2.09 12.14 -0.61
N ILE A 156 1.22 11.46 -1.35
CA ILE A 156 0.48 12.08 -2.46
C ILE A 156 -0.38 13.23 -1.95
N ASP A 157 -1.14 13.06 -0.87
CA ASP A 157 -1.98 14.13 -0.33
C ASP A 157 -1.15 15.33 0.11
N PHE A 158 -0.03 15.09 0.81
CA PHE A 158 0.88 16.14 1.25
C PHE A 158 1.48 16.92 0.08
N GLY A 159 2.00 16.23 -0.93
CA GLY A 159 2.55 16.86 -2.14
C GLY A 159 1.47 17.60 -2.94
N HIS A 160 0.32 16.98 -3.15
CA HIS A 160 -0.81 17.57 -3.86
C HIS A 160 -1.26 18.88 -3.23
N ARG A 161 -1.48 18.91 -1.90
CA ARG A 161 -1.90 20.12 -1.17
C ARG A 161 -0.91 21.27 -1.32
N LYS A 162 0.38 20.97 -1.49
CA LYS A 162 1.43 21.97 -1.70
C LYS A 162 1.57 22.44 -3.15
N SER A 163 1.06 21.68 -4.11
CA SER A 163 1.08 22.05 -5.54
C SER A 163 0.01 23.08 -5.90
N GLY A 164 -1.15 23.02 -5.23
CA GLY A 164 -2.33 23.82 -5.60
C GLY A 164 -3.01 23.38 -6.90
N TRP A 165 -2.65 22.21 -7.45
CA TRP A 165 -3.21 21.67 -8.69
C TRP A 165 -4.43 20.78 -8.42
N LYS A 166 -5.07 20.28 -9.48
CA LYS A 166 -6.01 19.16 -9.32
C LYS A 166 -5.26 17.88 -9.03
N LEU A 167 -5.93 16.93 -8.38
CA LEU A 167 -5.32 15.69 -7.92
C LEU A 167 -4.81 14.84 -9.09
N GLU A 168 -5.61 14.69 -10.13
CA GLU A 168 -5.27 13.95 -11.33
C GLU A 168 -4.10 14.58 -12.09
N GLU A 169 -4.03 15.93 -12.12
CA GLU A 169 -2.93 16.67 -12.73
C GLU A 169 -1.62 16.45 -11.95
N TYR A 170 -1.70 16.45 -10.62
CA TYR A 170 -0.54 16.16 -9.77
C TYR A 170 -0.05 14.71 -9.89
N LEU A 171 -0.97 13.75 -9.95
CA LEU A 171 -0.65 12.34 -10.17
C LEU A 171 -0.02 12.14 -11.56
N GLN A 172 -0.60 12.72 -12.61
CA GLN A 172 -0.04 12.66 -13.96
C GLN A 172 1.36 13.27 -14.01
N TYR A 173 1.58 14.39 -13.32
CA TYR A 173 2.90 15.01 -13.20
C TYR A 173 3.96 14.10 -12.58
N LEU A 174 3.60 13.23 -11.63
CA LEU A 174 4.50 12.23 -11.08
C LEU A 174 4.71 11.05 -12.05
N VAL A 175 3.66 10.61 -12.74
CA VAL A 175 3.75 9.58 -13.80
C VAL A 175 4.70 10.02 -14.91
N ASP A 176 4.56 11.25 -15.40
CA ASP A 176 5.42 11.86 -16.42
C ASP A 176 6.89 11.96 -15.97
N ALA A 177 7.11 12.01 -14.65
CA ALA A 177 8.44 12.02 -14.05
C ALA A 177 9.03 10.62 -13.81
N GLY A 178 8.25 9.55 -14.07
CA GLY A 178 8.70 8.17 -13.99
C GLY A 178 8.09 7.33 -12.89
N LEU A 179 7.01 7.79 -12.23
CA LEU A 179 6.25 6.96 -11.28
C LEU A 179 5.59 5.80 -12.04
N GLY A 180 5.89 4.57 -11.61
CA GLY A 180 5.37 3.36 -12.27
C GLY A 180 4.09 2.84 -11.63
N THR A 181 4.09 2.67 -10.31
CA THR A 181 2.91 2.26 -9.52
C THR A 181 2.95 2.90 -8.13
N MET A 182 1.82 2.88 -7.42
CA MET A 182 1.71 3.44 -6.06
C MET A 182 1.47 2.37 -5.00
N PRO A 183 2.12 2.45 -3.83
CA PRO A 183 1.77 1.63 -2.67
C PRO A 183 0.35 1.91 -2.16
N GLY A 184 -0.39 0.84 -1.82
CA GLY A 184 -1.70 0.92 -1.13
C GLY A 184 -1.63 1.25 0.37
N THR A 185 -0.44 1.60 0.87
CA THR A 185 -0.21 1.85 2.31
C THR A 185 -0.99 3.08 2.81
N ALA A 186 -0.77 3.47 4.07
CA ALA A 186 -1.54 4.54 4.72
C ALA A 186 -3.04 4.22 4.93
N ALA A 187 -3.52 3.05 4.48
CA ALA A 187 -4.85 2.54 4.79
C ALA A 187 -4.97 2.18 6.28
N GLU A 188 -3.99 1.46 6.82
CA GLU A 188 -3.98 0.96 8.21
C GLU A 188 -5.34 0.32 8.57
N ILE A 189 -6.20 1.06 9.28
CA ILE A 189 -7.62 0.76 9.45
C ILE A 189 -8.41 1.92 8.84
N LEU A 190 -9.28 1.64 7.86
CA LEU A 190 -10.11 2.63 7.16
C LEU A 190 -11.36 3.02 7.96
N ASP A 191 -11.21 3.18 9.27
CA ASP A 191 -12.23 3.68 10.20
C ASP A 191 -11.72 4.97 10.85
N ASP A 192 -12.43 6.08 10.64
CA ASP A 192 -11.97 7.38 11.09
C ASP A 192 -12.00 7.54 12.63
N GLU A 193 -12.85 6.80 13.35
CA GLU A 193 -12.86 6.80 14.81
C GLU A 193 -11.59 6.13 15.35
N ILE A 194 -11.24 4.97 14.80
CA ILE A 194 -10.00 4.26 15.16
C ILE A 194 -8.76 5.07 14.75
N ARG A 195 -8.78 5.71 13.56
CA ARG A 195 -7.70 6.61 13.13
C ARG A 195 -7.50 7.79 14.06
N ASN A 196 -8.57 8.34 14.65
CA ASN A 196 -8.45 9.42 15.63
C ASN A 196 -7.73 8.97 16.90
N VAL A 197 -7.83 7.69 17.26
CA VAL A 197 -7.10 7.10 18.40
C VAL A 197 -5.64 6.81 18.04
N LEU A 198 -5.39 6.23 16.87
CA LEU A 198 -4.07 5.71 16.51
C LEU A 198 -3.16 6.71 15.78
N SER A 199 -3.73 7.57 14.94
CA SER A 199 -3.00 8.46 14.03
C SER A 199 -3.85 9.68 13.64
N PRO A 200 -4.15 10.60 14.58
CA PRO A 200 -5.14 11.65 14.38
C PRO A 200 -4.82 12.62 13.24
N ASN A 201 -3.54 12.82 12.93
CA ASN A 201 -3.07 13.71 11.86
C ASN A 201 -3.00 13.04 10.48
N LYS A 202 -3.26 11.73 10.39
CA LYS A 202 -3.28 10.97 9.14
C LYS A 202 -4.47 11.39 8.28
N LEU A 203 -4.36 11.27 6.95
CA LEU A 203 -5.49 11.49 6.05
C LEU A 203 -6.71 10.63 6.45
N LYS A 204 -7.92 11.15 6.25
CA LYS A 204 -9.19 10.46 6.54
C LYS A 204 -9.55 9.43 5.47
N THR A 205 -10.45 8.50 5.79
CA THR A 205 -10.81 7.38 4.90
C THR A 205 -11.30 7.87 3.54
N ALA A 206 -12.20 8.86 3.52
CA ALA A 206 -12.73 9.42 2.28
C ALA A 206 -11.63 9.98 1.36
N ARG A 207 -10.63 10.65 1.95
CA ARG A 207 -9.51 11.22 1.19
C ARG A 207 -8.58 10.14 0.65
N TRP A 208 -8.35 9.07 1.41
CA TRP A 208 -7.58 7.91 0.94
C TRP A 208 -8.26 7.27 -0.27
N VAL A 209 -9.58 7.05 -0.19
CA VAL A 209 -10.38 6.48 -1.30
C VAL A 209 -10.35 7.38 -2.52
N GLU A 210 -10.47 8.71 -2.35
CA GLU A 210 -10.38 9.68 -3.44
C GLU A 210 -9.06 9.56 -4.19
N ILE A 211 -7.94 9.49 -3.47
CA ILE A 211 -6.60 9.38 -4.06
C ILE A 211 -6.40 8.08 -4.83
N ILE A 212 -6.82 6.96 -4.26
CA ILE A 212 -6.71 5.66 -4.95
C ILE A 212 -7.57 5.65 -6.21
N LYS A 213 -8.81 6.15 -6.14
CA LYS A 213 -9.70 6.23 -7.32
C LYS A 213 -9.15 7.18 -8.38
N ALA A 214 -8.58 8.32 -7.99
CA ALA A 214 -7.97 9.26 -8.94
C ALA A 214 -6.75 8.64 -9.65
N ALA A 215 -5.90 7.92 -8.91
CA ALA A 215 -4.77 7.18 -9.50
C ALA A 215 -5.27 6.14 -10.52
N HIS A 216 -6.24 5.31 -10.14
CA HIS A 216 -6.79 4.31 -11.06
C HIS A 216 -7.49 4.95 -12.26
N GLY A 217 -8.15 6.10 -12.07
CA GLY A 217 -8.83 6.86 -13.12
C GLY A 217 -7.91 7.36 -14.23
N ILE A 218 -6.63 7.62 -13.93
CA ILE A 218 -5.61 7.97 -14.93
C ILE A 218 -4.80 6.75 -15.42
N GLY A 219 -5.18 5.53 -15.02
CA GLY A 219 -4.49 4.28 -15.37
C GLY A 219 -3.27 3.94 -14.51
N LEU A 220 -2.99 4.72 -13.46
CA LEU A 220 -1.91 4.41 -12.51
C LEU A 220 -2.36 3.29 -11.57
N ARG A 221 -1.67 2.15 -11.63
CA ARG A 221 -1.98 1.00 -10.75
C ARG A 221 -1.44 1.24 -9.34
N SER A 222 -2.16 0.73 -8.35
CA SER A 222 -1.69 0.64 -6.97
C SER A 222 -1.71 -0.79 -6.46
N THR A 223 -0.97 -1.05 -5.38
CA THR A 223 -1.14 -2.26 -4.58
C THR A 223 -2.21 -2.04 -3.50
N SER A 224 -2.63 -3.12 -2.84
CA SER A 224 -3.54 -3.15 -1.68
C SER A 224 -2.78 -3.54 -0.42
#